data_AF-A0A832W4U1-F1
#
_entry.id   AF-A0A832W4U1-F1
#
_cell.length_a   1.000
_cell.length_b   1.000
_cell.length_c   1.000
_cell.angle_alpha   90.00
_cell.angle_beta   90.00
_cell.angle_gamma   90.00
#
_symmetry.space_group_name_H-M   'P 1'
#
loop_
_entity.id
_entity.type
_entity.pdbx_description
1 polymer ?
#
loop_
_entity_poly.entity_id
_entity_poly.type
_entity_poly.pdbx_seq_one_letter_code
_entity_poly.pdbx_strand_id
1 'polypeptide(L)'
;MFIFLFILYIILQKPGEPLRMIARFAATFAYLTVFLSILSSEYLAKMRKISGLPFLKAHHILARTVVLLILIHPLSLALEAQDFRIFLPVFYPIEMFLALGGRTAFYLFLLAAGIALYRRKYKNWKNVHYLNYLAFLLVSAHALLIGSDFRLDIIRMLVFVMAVVVIWIFIHKRAGAKTKPRKNENSV
;
A
#
# COMPACT_ATOMS: atom_id res chain seq x y z
N MET A 1 -14.79 11.61 -5.40
CA MET A 1 -14.73 12.54 -6.54
C MET A 1 -13.67 13.61 -6.34
N PHE A 2 -13.74 14.43 -5.27
CA PHE A 2 -12.76 15.49 -5.01
C PHE A 2 -11.29 15.03 -4.95
N ILE A 3 -10.98 13.94 -4.23
CA ILE A 3 -9.60 13.44 -4.13
C ILE A 3 -9.05 13.01 -5.50
N PHE A 4 -9.88 12.38 -6.33
CA PHE A 4 -9.49 11.98 -7.68
C PHE A 4 -9.16 13.21 -8.55
N LEU A 5 -10.02 14.23 -8.52
CA LEU A 5 -9.78 15.48 -9.24
C LEU A 5 -8.54 16.22 -8.74
N PHE A 6 -8.30 16.19 -7.43
CA PHE A 6 -7.11 16.79 -6.84
C PHE A 6 -5.82 16.09 -7.27
N ILE A 7 -5.81 14.75 -7.30
CA ILE A 7 -4.68 13.96 -7.81
C ILE A 7 -4.44 14.27 -9.29
N LEU A 8 -5.52 14.31 -10.08
CA LEU A 8 -5.43 14.66 -11.50
C LEU A 8 -4.86 16.07 -11.70
N TYR A 9 -5.34 17.04 -10.92
CA TYR A 9 -4.84 18.41 -10.92
C TYR A 9 -3.33 18.47 -10.63
N ILE A 10 -2.85 17.81 -9.56
CA ILE A 10 -1.41 17.75 -9.23
C ILE A 10 -0.58 17.22 -10.39
N ILE A 11 -1.05 16.14 -11.04
CA ILE A 11 -0.31 15.50 -12.13
C ILE A 11 -0.25 16.45 -13.34
N LEU A 12 -1.36 17.10 -13.66
CA LEU A 12 -1.47 18.06 -14.77
C LEU A 12 -0.66 19.34 -14.57
N GLN A 13 -0.22 19.67 -13.35
CA GLN A 13 0.71 20.79 -13.13
C GLN A 13 2.09 20.56 -13.75
N LYS A 14 2.46 19.30 -14.01
CA LYS A 14 3.74 18.94 -14.64
C LYS A 14 3.49 17.90 -15.72
N PRO A 15 2.88 18.26 -16.85
CA PRO A 15 2.61 17.29 -17.91
C PRO A 15 3.93 16.70 -18.44
N GLY A 16 3.87 15.49 -18.98
CA GLY A 16 5.01 14.79 -19.56
C GLY A 16 4.52 13.70 -20.49
N GLU A 17 5.40 12.75 -20.82
CA GLU A 17 5.03 11.61 -21.68
C GLU A 17 3.79 10.86 -21.15
N PRO A 18 2.90 10.36 -22.03
CA PRO A 18 1.66 9.71 -21.60
C PRO A 18 1.88 8.55 -20.62
N LEU A 19 2.87 7.68 -20.87
CA LEU A 19 3.21 6.57 -19.99
C LEU A 19 3.69 7.05 -18.62
N ARG A 20 4.46 8.15 -18.57
CA ARG A 20 4.92 8.77 -17.32
C ARG A 20 3.76 9.35 -16.53
N MET A 21 2.81 9.99 -17.19
CA MET A 21 1.60 10.52 -16.55
C MET A 21 0.74 9.40 -15.96
N ILE A 22 0.55 8.30 -16.69
CA ILE A 22 -0.13 7.09 -16.21
C ILE A 22 0.60 6.52 -14.99
N ALA A 23 1.93 6.41 -15.05
CA ALA A 23 2.74 5.89 -13.95
C ALA A 23 2.58 6.74 -12.68
N ARG A 24 2.59 8.07 -12.80
CA ARG A 24 2.42 9.01 -11.68
C ARG A 24 1.02 8.96 -11.08
N PHE A 25 -0.01 8.88 -11.93
CA PHE A 25 -1.38 8.66 -11.50
C PHE A 25 -1.52 7.35 -10.73
N ALA A 26 -1.03 6.26 -11.32
CA ALA A 26 -1.09 4.94 -10.73
C ALA A 26 -0.36 4.88 -9.38
N ALA A 27 0.85 5.44 -9.27
CA ALA A 27 1.60 5.49 -8.02
C ALA A 27 0.86 6.26 -6.92
N THR A 28 0.43 7.48 -7.21
CA THR A 28 -0.19 8.37 -6.22
C THR A 28 -1.53 7.80 -5.75
N PHE A 29 -2.34 7.32 -6.70
CA PHE A 29 -3.63 6.73 -6.39
C PHE A 29 -3.50 5.36 -5.70
N ALA A 30 -2.51 4.54 -6.07
CA ALA A 30 -2.19 3.31 -5.36
C ALA A 30 -1.81 3.60 -3.91
N TYR A 31 -0.90 4.56 -3.67
CA TYR A 31 -0.42 4.91 -2.34
C TYR A 31 -1.58 5.26 -1.39
N LEU A 32 -2.48 6.14 -1.83
CA LEU A 32 -3.68 6.48 -1.08
C LEU A 32 -4.59 5.27 -0.86
N THR A 33 -4.81 4.46 -1.90
CA THR A 33 -5.71 3.29 -1.83
C THR A 33 -5.16 2.22 -0.89
N VAL A 34 -3.84 1.99 -0.85
CA VAL A 34 -3.20 1.08 0.13
C VAL A 34 -3.46 1.58 1.54
N PHE A 35 -3.24 2.87 1.81
CA PHE A 35 -3.48 3.46 3.13
C PHE A 35 -4.94 3.29 3.57
N LEU A 36 -5.89 3.60 2.69
CA LEU A 36 -7.32 3.38 2.95
C LEU A 36 -7.64 1.90 3.17
N SER A 37 -7.00 0.99 2.43
CA SER A 37 -7.14 -0.46 2.63
C SER A 37 -6.66 -0.88 4.03
N ILE A 38 -5.51 -0.36 4.49
CA ILE A 38 -4.99 -0.63 5.83
C ILE A 38 -5.94 -0.07 6.91
N LEU A 39 -6.37 1.19 6.79
CA LEU A 39 -7.32 1.83 7.70
C LEU A 39 -8.64 1.04 7.80
N SER A 40 -9.15 0.56 6.67
CA SER A 40 -10.39 -0.21 6.65
C SER A 40 -10.32 -1.46 7.52
N SER A 41 -9.12 -2.06 7.63
CA SER A 41 -8.88 -3.27 8.41
C SER A 41 -8.81 -3.04 9.92
N GLU A 42 -8.63 -1.79 10.35
CA GLU A 42 -8.59 -1.39 11.76
C GLU A 42 -10.00 -1.01 12.25
N TYR A 43 -10.70 -0.20 11.46
CA TYR A 43 -11.98 0.38 11.87
C TYR A 43 -13.20 -0.42 11.38
N LEU A 44 -13.17 -1.74 11.56
CA LEU A 44 -14.19 -2.70 11.09
C LEU A 44 -15.64 -2.26 11.39
N ALA A 45 -15.88 -1.79 12.61
CA ALA A 45 -17.22 -1.37 13.08
C ALA A 45 -17.69 -0.03 12.47
N LYS A 46 -16.76 0.88 12.14
CA LYS A 46 -17.07 2.20 11.55
C LYS A 46 -17.17 2.15 10.03
N MET A 47 -16.55 1.15 9.38
CA MET A 47 -16.53 1.03 7.91
C MET A 47 -17.91 0.96 7.27
N ARG A 48 -18.88 0.26 7.89
CA ARG A 48 -20.26 0.17 7.35
C ARG A 48 -20.96 1.53 7.38
N LYS A 49 -20.71 2.36 8.41
CA LYS A 49 -21.32 3.69 8.55
C LYS A 49 -20.79 4.68 7.50
N ILE A 50 -19.50 4.58 7.17
CA ILE A 50 -18.83 5.52 6.25
C ILE A 50 -19.02 5.11 4.80
N SER A 51 -18.85 3.82 4.48
CA SER A 51 -18.85 3.33 3.09
C SER A 51 -20.19 2.80 2.61
N GLY A 52 -21.15 2.55 3.51
CA GLY A 52 -22.41 1.85 3.20
C GLY A 52 -22.25 0.37 2.84
N LEU A 53 -21.01 -0.13 2.69
CA LEU A 53 -20.70 -1.51 2.32
C LEU A 53 -20.26 -2.33 3.53
N PRO A 54 -20.45 -3.66 3.51
CA PRO A 54 -19.78 -4.56 4.46
C PRO A 54 -18.26 -4.40 4.35
N PHE A 55 -17.57 -4.42 5.49
CA PHE A 55 -16.11 -4.28 5.58
C PHE A 55 -15.37 -5.12 4.52
N LEU A 56 -15.70 -6.40 4.43
CA LEU A 56 -14.99 -7.33 3.54
C LEU A 56 -15.10 -6.92 2.07
N LYS A 57 -16.26 -6.39 1.66
CA LYS A 57 -16.48 -5.91 0.29
C LYS A 57 -15.66 -4.64 0.03
N ALA A 58 -15.73 -3.66 0.93
CA ALA A 58 -14.97 -2.42 0.80
C ALA A 58 -13.45 -2.69 0.76
N HIS A 59 -12.94 -3.50 1.69
CA HIS A 59 -11.52 -3.87 1.75
C HIS A 59 -11.05 -4.60 0.49
N HIS A 60 -11.83 -5.56 -0.03
CA HIS A 60 -11.46 -6.24 -1.27
C HIS A 60 -11.51 -5.34 -2.50
N ILE A 61 -12.43 -4.38 -2.58
CA ILE A 61 -12.44 -3.40 -3.67
C ILE A 61 -11.15 -2.58 -3.62
N LEU A 62 -10.81 -2.02 -2.46
CA LEU A 62 -9.57 -1.28 -2.28
C LEU A 62 -8.34 -2.13 -2.61
N ALA A 63 -8.27 -3.36 -2.11
CA ALA A 63 -7.15 -4.27 -2.35
C ALA A 63 -6.99 -4.63 -3.85
N ARG A 64 -8.08 -4.87 -4.57
CA ARG A 64 -8.03 -5.13 -6.03
C ARG A 64 -7.57 -3.91 -6.80
N THR A 65 -8.09 -2.73 -6.44
CA THR A 65 -7.65 -1.46 -7.01
C THR A 65 -6.16 -1.23 -6.77
N VAL A 66 -5.65 -1.52 -5.57
CA VAL A 66 -4.21 -1.49 -5.28
C VAL A 66 -3.45 -2.43 -6.22
N VAL A 67 -3.80 -3.71 -6.30
CA VAL A 67 -3.08 -4.68 -7.14
C VAL A 67 -3.02 -4.22 -8.59
N LEU A 68 -4.13 -3.72 -9.13
CA LEU A 68 -4.17 -3.18 -10.49
C LEU A 68 -3.22 -1.98 -10.66
N LEU A 69 -3.26 -1.01 -9.75
CA LEU A 69 -2.46 0.21 -9.88
C LEU A 69 -0.97 -0.04 -9.65
N ILE A 70 -0.59 -0.94 -8.72
CA ILE A 70 0.82 -1.32 -8.53
C ILE A 70 1.37 -2.17 -9.67
N LEU A 71 0.52 -2.77 -10.51
CA LEU A 71 0.95 -3.40 -11.76
C LEU A 71 1.14 -2.35 -12.85
N ILE A 72 0.18 -1.44 -13.01
CA ILE A 72 0.24 -0.37 -14.01
C ILE A 72 1.46 0.52 -13.79
N HIS A 73 1.71 0.96 -12.55
CA HIS A 73 2.78 1.93 -12.26
C HIS A 73 4.17 1.51 -12.79
N PRO A 74 4.79 0.41 -12.33
CA PRO A 74 6.11 0.00 -12.79
C PRO A 74 6.08 -0.52 -14.23
N LEU A 75 4.95 -1.06 -14.71
CA LEU A 75 4.83 -1.50 -16.10
C LEU A 75 4.88 -0.31 -17.06
N SER A 76 4.18 0.78 -16.77
CA SER A 76 4.23 2.01 -17.56
C SER A 76 5.66 2.56 -17.63
N LEU A 77 6.40 2.55 -16.52
CA LEU A 77 7.80 2.98 -16.49
C LEU A 77 8.72 2.02 -17.27
N ALA A 78 8.51 0.71 -17.17
CA ALA A 78 9.30 -0.29 -17.90
C ALA A 78 9.08 -0.19 -19.41
N LEU A 79 7.84 0.03 -19.85
CA LEU A 79 7.51 0.25 -21.25
C LEU A 79 8.07 1.58 -21.77
N GLU A 80 8.02 2.65 -20.97
CA GLU A 80 8.60 3.94 -21.35
C GLU A 80 10.13 3.84 -21.49
N ALA A 81 10.80 3.18 -20.54
CA ALA A 81 12.25 3.05 -20.52
C ALA A 81 12.79 1.93 -21.42
N GLN A 82 11.91 1.06 -21.96
CA GLN A 82 12.28 -0.19 -22.64
C GLN A 82 13.22 -1.06 -21.79
N ASP A 83 13.07 -1.02 -20.46
CA ASP A 83 13.92 -1.74 -19.50
C ASP A 83 13.09 -2.33 -18.35
N PHE A 84 13.05 -3.67 -18.29
CA PHE A 84 12.35 -4.43 -17.26
C PHE A 84 13.17 -4.65 -15.98
N ARG A 85 14.43 -4.18 -15.92
CA ARG A 85 15.23 -4.18 -14.69
C ARG A 85 14.60 -3.31 -13.59
N ILE A 86 13.64 -2.45 -13.92
CA ILE A 86 12.81 -1.70 -12.96
C ILE A 86 12.10 -2.64 -11.97
N PHE A 87 11.83 -3.88 -12.34
CA PHE A 87 11.24 -4.86 -11.41
C PHE A 87 12.26 -5.48 -10.46
N LEU A 88 13.57 -5.47 -10.77
CA LEU A 88 14.58 -6.15 -9.96
C LEU A 88 14.88 -5.38 -8.66
N PRO A 89 14.69 -5.99 -7.48
CA PRO A 89 15.03 -5.37 -6.20
C PRO A 89 16.52 -5.01 -6.10
N VAL A 90 16.82 -3.91 -5.41
CA VAL A 90 18.18 -3.48 -5.08
C VAL A 90 18.29 -3.45 -3.57
N PHE A 91 19.15 -4.28 -2.97
CA PHE A 91 19.22 -4.46 -1.51
C PHE A 91 20.34 -3.66 -0.81
N TYR A 92 21.31 -3.14 -1.58
CA TYR A 92 22.44 -2.39 -1.05
C TYR A 92 22.92 -1.36 -2.08
N PRO A 93 23.37 -0.16 -1.66
CA PRO A 93 23.38 0.35 -0.27
C PRO A 93 21.98 0.73 0.23
N ILE A 94 21.84 0.96 1.55
CA ILE A 94 20.53 1.14 2.20
C ILE A 94 19.75 2.34 1.66
N GLU A 95 20.45 3.42 1.32
CA GLU A 95 19.86 4.63 0.74
C GLU A 95 19.21 4.31 -0.62
N MET A 96 19.88 3.49 -1.43
CA MET A 96 19.37 3.06 -2.73
C MET A 96 18.25 2.02 -2.58
N PHE A 97 18.33 1.11 -1.60
CA PHE A 97 17.24 0.20 -1.27
C PHE A 97 15.97 0.96 -0.86
N LEU A 98 16.09 2.01 -0.03
CA LEU A 98 14.95 2.83 0.39
C LEU A 98 14.40 3.67 -0.77
N ALA A 99 15.27 4.32 -1.54
CA ALA A 99 14.87 5.10 -2.71
C ALA A 99 14.16 4.23 -3.76
N LEU A 100 14.64 3.01 -3.98
CA LEU A 100 14.02 2.01 -4.88
C LEU A 100 13.11 1.03 -4.14
N GLY A 101 12.65 1.39 -2.93
CA GLY A 101 11.87 0.50 -2.05
C GLY A 101 10.59 -0.01 -2.70
N GLY A 102 10.04 0.74 -3.67
CA GLY A 102 8.90 0.32 -4.50
C GLY A 102 9.11 -1.01 -5.21
N ARG A 103 10.35 -1.34 -5.62
CA ARG A 103 10.68 -2.62 -6.29
C ARG A 103 10.48 -3.81 -5.36
N THR A 104 10.99 -3.71 -4.14
CA THR A 104 10.81 -4.75 -3.11
C THR A 104 9.35 -4.80 -2.64
N ALA A 105 8.74 -3.63 -2.40
CA ALA A 105 7.37 -3.53 -1.93
C ALA A 105 6.36 -4.14 -2.93
N PHE A 106 6.61 -4.02 -4.24
CA PHE A 106 5.81 -4.64 -5.28
C PHE A 106 5.62 -6.14 -5.02
N TYR A 107 6.70 -6.88 -4.79
CA TYR A 107 6.63 -8.32 -4.50
C TYR A 107 5.95 -8.61 -3.17
N LEU A 108 6.19 -7.80 -2.14
CA LEU A 108 5.53 -7.96 -0.84
C LEU A 108 4.01 -7.80 -0.95
N PHE A 109 3.54 -6.79 -1.69
CA PHE A 109 2.11 -6.60 -1.95
C PHE A 109 1.51 -7.79 -2.70
N LEU A 110 2.16 -8.25 -3.78
CA LEU A 110 1.67 -9.39 -4.57
C LEU A 110 1.65 -10.68 -3.75
N LEU A 111 2.70 -10.94 -2.95
CA LEU A 111 2.76 -12.09 -2.06
C LEU A 111 1.64 -12.04 -1.00
N ALA A 112 1.47 -10.89 -0.35
CA ALA A 112 0.44 -10.71 0.68
C ALA A 112 -0.98 -10.82 0.13
N ALA A 113 -1.23 -10.31 -1.09
CA ALA A 113 -2.50 -10.47 -1.79
C ALA A 113 -2.73 -11.92 -2.23
N GLY A 114 -1.74 -12.55 -2.85
CA GLY A 114 -1.79 -13.94 -3.32
C GLY A 114 -2.09 -14.91 -2.19
N ILE A 115 -1.34 -14.84 -1.08
CA ILE A 115 -1.58 -15.72 0.08
C ILE A 115 -2.96 -15.48 0.71
N ALA A 116 -3.48 -14.25 0.71
CA ALA A 116 -4.83 -13.96 1.20
C ALA A 116 -5.94 -14.57 0.32
N LEU A 117 -5.71 -14.74 -1.00
CA LEU A 117 -6.62 -15.48 -1.88
C LEU A 117 -6.69 -16.96 -1.47
N TYR A 118 -5.55 -17.56 -1.14
CA TYR A 118 -5.44 -18.95 -0.70
C TYR A 118 -5.60 -19.15 0.82
N ARG A 119 -6.20 -18.21 1.53
CA ARG A 119 -6.37 -18.24 3.00
C ARG A 119 -7.05 -19.50 3.56
N ARG A 120 -7.82 -20.23 2.73
CA ARG A 120 -8.44 -21.52 3.11
C ARG A 120 -7.42 -22.65 3.24
N LYS A 121 -6.32 -22.60 2.48
CA LYS A 121 -5.26 -23.63 2.46
C LYS A 121 -4.09 -23.29 3.39
N TYR A 122 -3.76 -22.00 3.55
CA TYR A 122 -2.62 -21.56 4.34
C TYR A 122 -3.05 -21.03 5.72
N LYS A 123 -2.86 -21.84 6.77
CA LYS A 123 -3.26 -21.48 8.15
C LYS A 123 -2.66 -20.16 8.65
N ASN A 124 -1.40 -19.87 8.26
CA ASN A 124 -0.65 -18.69 8.70
C ASN A 124 -0.76 -17.49 7.74
N TRP A 125 -1.75 -17.47 6.84
CA TRP A 125 -1.90 -16.41 5.82
C TRP A 125 -1.88 -14.99 6.41
N LYS A 126 -2.40 -14.80 7.64
CA LYS A 126 -2.41 -13.51 8.33
C LYS A 126 -0.99 -12.98 8.61
N ASN A 127 -0.05 -13.86 8.93
CA ASN A 127 1.35 -13.47 9.19
C ASN A 127 1.99 -12.90 7.93
N VAL A 128 1.76 -13.55 6.79
CA VAL A 128 2.23 -13.04 5.48
C VAL A 128 1.48 -11.78 5.09
N HIS A 129 0.18 -11.69 5.40
CA HIS A 129 -0.62 -10.51 5.09
C HIS A 129 -0.15 -9.26 5.86
N TYR A 130 0.46 -9.42 7.03
CA TYR A 130 1.10 -8.30 7.75
C TYR A 130 2.31 -7.71 7.02
N LEU A 131 2.86 -8.37 5.99
CA LEU A 131 3.91 -7.77 5.14
C LEU A 131 3.43 -6.53 4.39
N ASN A 132 2.11 -6.34 4.23
CA ASN A 132 1.55 -5.10 3.66
C ASN A 132 1.96 -3.84 4.46
N TYR A 133 2.18 -3.96 5.77
CA TYR A 133 2.63 -2.83 6.59
C TYR A 133 4.08 -2.46 6.23
N LEU A 134 4.97 -3.45 6.11
CA LEU A 134 6.34 -3.24 5.67
C LEU A 134 6.38 -2.70 4.23
N ALA A 135 5.58 -3.27 3.33
CA ALA A 135 5.48 -2.83 1.94
C ALA A 135 5.02 -1.36 1.85
N PHE A 136 4.05 -0.96 2.69
CA PHE A 136 3.61 0.43 2.78
C PHE A 136 4.75 1.36 3.20
N LEU A 137 5.52 1.01 4.22
CA LEU A 137 6.65 1.83 4.68
C LEU A 137 7.75 1.96 3.61
N LEU A 138 8.03 0.89 2.86
CA LEU A 138 8.96 0.93 1.73
C LEU A 138 8.47 1.84 0.61
N VAL A 139 7.17 1.81 0.26
CA VAL A 139 6.64 2.77 -0.74
C VAL A 139 6.55 4.19 -0.21
N SER A 140 6.36 4.41 1.09
CA SER A 140 6.45 5.75 1.70
C SER A 140 7.86 6.31 1.59
N ALA A 141 8.89 5.51 1.91
CA ALA A 141 10.30 5.91 1.74
C ALA A 141 10.62 6.22 0.27
N HIS A 142 10.24 5.32 -0.64
CA HIS A 142 10.36 5.51 -2.08
C HIS A 142 9.69 6.82 -2.55
N ALA A 143 8.44 7.08 -2.13
CA ALA A 143 7.72 8.30 -2.48
C ALA A 143 8.41 9.57 -1.96
N LEU A 144 8.87 9.57 -0.71
CA LEU A 144 9.53 10.74 -0.09
C LEU A 144 10.90 11.05 -0.68
N LEU A 145 11.62 10.02 -1.13
CA LEU A 145 12.99 10.13 -1.65
C LEU A 145 13.03 10.48 -3.13
N ILE A 146 12.21 9.82 -3.96
CA ILE A 146 12.30 9.98 -5.43
C ILE A 146 10.98 10.38 -6.11
N GLY A 147 9.86 10.44 -5.38
CA GLY A 147 8.56 10.78 -5.94
C GLY A 147 8.47 12.25 -6.37
N SER A 148 8.34 12.48 -7.68
CA SER A 148 8.23 13.85 -8.24
C SER A 148 6.99 14.61 -7.76
N ASP A 149 5.89 13.90 -7.55
CA ASP A 149 4.62 14.45 -7.06
C ASP A 149 4.60 14.70 -5.54
N PHE A 150 5.63 14.22 -4.85
CA PHE A 150 5.79 14.31 -3.39
C PHE A 150 6.81 15.39 -3.02
N ARG A 151 7.07 16.38 -3.90
CA ARG A 151 8.00 17.48 -3.62
C ARG A 151 7.40 18.63 -2.83
N LEU A 152 6.07 18.77 -2.83
CA LEU A 152 5.38 19.79 -2.03
C LEU A 152 5.42 19.40 -0.55
N ASP A 153 5.84 20.31 0.33
CA ASP A 153 6.02 20.03 1.76
C ASP A 153 4.75 19.51 2.43
N ILE A 154 3.59 20.04 2.05
CA ILE A 154 2.30 19.58 2.55
C ILE A 154 2.03 18.10 2.19
N ILE A 155 2.44 17.66 1.00
CA ILE A 155 2.28 16.27 0.56
C ILE A 155 3.29 15.38 1.29
N ARG A 156 4.53 15.84 1.49
CA ARG A 156 5.54 15.12 2.29
C ARG A 156 5.08 14.91 3.72
N MET A 157 4.55 15.97 4.35
CA MET A 157 3.99 15.91 5.69
C MET A 157 2.82 14.92 5.74
N LEU A 158 1.91 14.95 4.77
CA LEU A 158 0.80 14.00 4.69
C LEU A 158 1.30 12.55 4.58
N VAL A 159 2.28 12.28 3.72
CA VAL A 159 2.89 10.94 3.57
C VAL A 159 3.55 10.48 4.87
N PHE A 160 4.27 11.37 5.54
CA PHE A 160 4.89 11.08 6.82
C PHE A 160 3.85 10.73 7.89
N VAL A 161 2.78 11.53 8.02
CA VAL A 161 1.68 11.24 8.94
C VAL A 161 1.02 9.90 8.62
N MET A 162 0.76 9.61 7.35
CA MET A 162 0.20 8.31 6.93
C MET A 162 1.12 7.14 7.32
N ALA A 163 2.44 7.27 7.17
CA ALA A 163 3.41 6.26 7.59
C ALA A 163 3.38 6.04 9.11
N VAL A 164 3.36 7.12 9.91
CA VAL A 164 3.25 7.06 11.38
C VAL A 164 1.95 6.37 11.81
N VAL A 165 0.82 6.71 11.17
CA VAL A 165 -0.48 6.07 11.44
C VAL A 165 -0.42 4.57 11.14
N VAL A 166 0.19 4.16 10.03
CA VAL A 166 0.33 2.73 9.68
C VAL A 166 1.21 1.97 10.68
N ILE A 167 2.29 2.58 11.17
CA ILE A 167 3.12 2.03 12.25
C ILE A 167 2.29 1.84 13.52
N TRP A 168 1.54 2.87 13.92
CA TRP A 168 0.68 2.81 15.09
C TRP A 168 -0.37 1.68 14.98
N ILE A 169 -1.06 1.55 13.84
CA ILE A 169 -2.02 0.46 13.57
C ILE A 169 -1.34 -0.91 13.71
N PHE A 170 -0.14 -1.07 13.14
CA PHE A 170 0.60 -2.32 13.22
C PHE A 170 0.90 -2.70 14.67
N ILE A 171 1.45 -1.77 15.45
CA ILE A 171 1.78 -1.97 16.86
C ILE A 171 0.52 -2.32 17.65
N HIS A 172 -0.56 -1.56 17.48
CA HIS A 172 -1.83 -1.77 18.16
C HIS A 172 -2.38 -3.19 17.90
N LYS A 173 -2.42 -3.61 16.63
CA LYS A 173 -2.86 -4.97 16.26
C LYS A 173 -1.97 -6.07 16.86
N ARG A 174 -0.66 -5.87 16.90
CA ARG A 174 0.28 -6.86 17.44
C ARG A 174 0.23 -6.94 18.97
N ALA A 175 0.03 -5.81 19.65
CA ALA A 175 -0.16 -5.77 21.10
C ALA A 175 -1.48 -6.44 21.51
N GLY A 176 -2.59 -6.10 20.86
CA GLY A 176 -3.90 -6.68 21.17
C GLY A 176 -4.04 -8.17 20.84
N ALA A 177 -3.22 -8.71 19.94
CA ALA A 177 -3.17 -10.15 19.65
C ALA A 177 -2.51 -10.97 20.78
N LYS A 178 -1.62 -10.36 21.57
CA LYS A 178 -0.90 -11.03 22.67
C LYS A 178 -1.72 -11.09 23.96
N THR A 179 -2.74 -10.25 24.11
CA THR A 179 -3.50 -10.09 25.36
C THR A 179 -4.80 -10.90 25.42
N LYS A 180 -5.17 -11.65 24.37
CA LYS A 180 -6.31 -12.58 24.45
C LYS A 180 -5.90 -13.85 25.20
N PRO A 181 -6.45 -14.14 26.39
CA PRO A 181 -6.22 -15.42 27.05
C PRO A 181 -6.79 -16.53 26.16
N ARG A 182 -6.05 -17.63 26.00
CA ARG A 182 -6.61 -18.88 25.49
C ARG A 182 -7.79 -19.22 26.40
N LYS A 183 -9.01 -19.18 25.87
CA LYS A 183 -10.16 -19.76 26.57
C LYS A 183 -9.85 -21.25 26.67
N ASN A 184 -9.52 -21.74 27.86
CA ASN A 184 -9.34 -23.17 28.09
C ASN A 184 -10.67 -23.86 27.77
N GLU A 185 -10.71 -24.57 26.64
CA GLU A 185 -11.64 -25.69 26.44
C GLU A 185 -11.19 -26.77 27.42
N ASN A 186 -11.73 -26.72 28.64
CA ASN A 186 -11.77 -27.81 29.60
C ASN A 186 -12.88 -27.45 30.61
N SER A 187 -14.13 -27.67 30.20
CA SER A 187 -15.23 -27.90 31.13
C SER A 187 -15.93 -29.15 30.62
N VAL A 188 -15.70 -30.22 31.39
CA VAL A 188 -16.25 -31.58 31.31
C VAL A 188 -17.76 -31.55 31.17
#